data_AF-A0A0D0CNH4-F1
#
_entry.id   AF-A0A0D0CNH4-F1
#
_cell.length_a   1.000
_cell.length_b   1.000
_cell.length_c   1.000
_cell.angle_alpha   90.00
_cell.angle_beta   90.00
_cell.angle_gamma   90.00
#
_symmetry.space_group_name_H-M   'P 1'
#
loop_
_entity.id
_entity.type
_entity.pdbx_description
1 polymer ?
#
loop_
_entity_poly.entity_id
_entity_poly.type
_entity_poly.pdbx_seq_one_letter_code
_entity_poly.pdbx_strand_id
1 'polypeptide(L)' 'NWRTSQWKYGHSRRGVRCVTRRHFVQGEWVSILPALTLNGIITYDIIHDSVTFNKSIQFLKEHLISLTNPYPGP' A
#
# COMPACT_ATOMS: atom_id res chain seq x y z
N ASN A 1 31.25 23.70 -0.26
CA ASN A 1 30.36 22.81 0.51
C ASN A 1 28.92 22.80 -0.05
N TRP A 2 28.72 22.64 -1.37
CA TRP A 2 27.43 22.97 -2.01
C TRP A 2 26.78 21.83 -2.84
N ARG A 3 27.46 20.72 -3.17
CA ARG A 3 26.87 19.66 -4.03
C ARG A 3 27.30 18.22 -3.72
N THR A 4 27.61 17.88 -2.48
CA THR A 4 27.91 16.48 -2.11
C THR A 4 26.65 15.62 -1.91
N SER A 5 25.50 16.23 -1.66
CA SER A 5 24.23 15.52 -1.38
C SER A 5 23.60 14.83 -2.60
N GLN A 6 24.04 15.14 -3.83
CA GLN A 6 23.48 14.57 -5.08
C GLN A 6 24.27 13.36 -5.60
N TRP A 7 25.39 12.99 -4.97
CA TRP A 7 26.22 11.89 -5.45
C TRP A 7 25.54 10.56 -5.12
N LYS A 8 25.11 9.83 -6.15
CA LYS A 8 24.46 8.51 -6.00
C LYS A 8 25.39 7.44 -5.39
N TYR A 9 26.70 7.68 -5.41
CA TYR A 9 27.73 6.77 -4.92
C TYR A 9 28.77 7.54 -4.09
N GLY A 10 29.30 6.88 -3.05
CA GLY A 10 30.45 7.40 -2.30
C GLY A 10 31.75 7.24 -3.09
N HIS A 11 32.72 8.12 -2.85
CA HIS A 11 34.06 8.01 -3.44
C HIS A 11 35.04 7.39 -2.44
N SER A 12 35.83 6.42 -2.90
CA SER A 12 37.02 5.97 -2.19
C SER A 12 38.27 6.25 -3.02
N ARG A 13 39.42 6.34 -2.32
CA ARG A 13 40.72 6.44 -2.97
C ARG A 13 41.06 5.14 -3.69
N ARG A 14 41.83 5.22 -4.78
CA ARG A 14 42.30 4.06 -5.56
C ARG A 14 43.06 3.10 -4.62
N GLY A 15 42.66 1.83 -4.60
CA GLY A 15 43.21 0.81 -3.68
C GLY A 15 42.46 0.65 -2.36
N VAL A 16 41.45 1.48 -2.07
CA VAL A 16 40.63 1.39 -0.85
C VAL A 16 39.21 0.93 -1.19
N ARG A 17 38.71 -0.07 -0.47
CA ARG A 17 37.34 -0.58 -0.63
C ARG A 17 36.33 0.52 -0.32
N CYS A 18 35.45 0.81 -1.27
CA CYS A 18 34.30 1.66 -1.03
C CYS A 18 33.24 0.88 -0.24
N VAL A 19 32.92 1.32 0.98
CA VAL A 19 31.89 0.71 1.83
C VAL A 19 30.75 1.70 1.98
N THR A 20 29.53 1.27 1.65
CA THR A 20 28.31 2.01 1.94
C THR A 20 27.53 1.27 3.01
N ARG A 21 27.05 1.97 4.03
CA ARG A 21 26.11 1.44 5.01
C ARG A 21 24.72 1.88 4.58
N ARG A 22 23.83 0.92 4.34
CA ARG A 22 22.41 1.18 4.13
C ARG A 22 21.65 0.63 5.32
N HIS A 23 20.66 1.37 5.77
CA HIS A 23 19.67 0.84 6.71
C HIS A 23 18.65 0.05 5.88
N PHE A 24 18.36 -1.18 6.30
CA PHE A 24 17.24 -1.92 5.76
C PHE A 24 15.97 -1.35 6.38
N VAL A 25 15.30 -0.45 5.66
CA VAL A 25 13.99 0.05 6.05
C VAL A 25 12.96 -0.92 5.48
N GLN A 26 12.32 -1.69 6.34
CA GLN A 26 11.17 -2.49 5.95
C GLN A 26 9.95 -1.56 6.00
N GLY A 27 9.39 -1.25 4.83
CA GLY A 27 8.11 -0.57 4.76
C GLY A 27 7.00 -1.47 5.28
N GLU A 28 6.07 -0.89 6.05
CA GLU A 28 4.82 -1.56 6.37
C GLU A 28 3.91 -1.50 5.14
N TRP A 29 3.40 -2.65 4.71
CA TRP A 29 2.50 -2.74 3.57
C TRP A 29 1.06 -2.82 4.06
N VAL A 30 0.20 -2.04 3.41
CA VAL A 30 -1.22 -2.04 3.71
C VAL A 30 -1.98 -2.24 2.41
N SER A 31 -2.93 -3.17 2.43
CA SER A 31 -3.88 -3.44 1.36
C SER A 31 -5.15 -2.62 1.57
N ILE A 32 -5.73 -2.10 0.49
CA ILE A 32 -7.00 -1.37 0.56
C ILE A 32 -8.02 -2.12 -0.31
N LEU A 33 -9.21 -2.35 0.23
CA LEU A 33 -10.36 -2.89 -0.49
C LEU A 33 -11.43 -1.80 -0.69
N PRO A 34 -11.38 -1.05 -1.80
CA PRO A 34 -12.39 -0.05 -2.09
C PRO A 34 -13.58 -0.65 -2.87
N ALA A 35 -14.79 -0.25 -2.50
CA ALA A 35 -15.98 -0.38 -3.32
C ALA A 35 -16.13 0.89 -4.18
N LEU A 36 -15.98 0.74 -5.48
CA LEU A 36 -16.00 1.84 -6.45
C LEU A 36 -17.34 1.91 -7.18
N THR A 37 -17.81 3.13 -7.40
CA THR A 37 -18.93 3.45 -8.30
C THR A 37 -18.58 4.61 -9.21
N LEU A 38 -19.48 4.95 -10.14
CA LEU A 38 -19.31 6.08 -11.05
C LEU A 38 -19.11 7.43 -10.33
N ASN A 39 -19.61 7.55 -9.10
CA ASN A 39 -19.49 8.76 -8.29
C ASN A 39 -18.28 8.75 -7.35
N GLY A 40 -17.45 7.69 -7.38
CA GLY A 40 -16.27 7.53 -6.53
C GLY A 40 -16.34 6.33 -5.59
N ILE A 41 -15.50 6.36 -4.55
CA ILE A 41 -15.42 5.33 -3.52
C ILE A 41 -16.62 5.49 -2.58
N ILE A 42 -17.47 4.47 -2.47
CA ILE A 42 -18.60 4.49 -1.54
C ILE A 42 -18.20 3.94 -0.16
N THR A 43 -17.38 2.89 -0.14
CA THR A 43 -16.84 2.32 1.09
C THR A 43 -15.46 1.74 0.84
N TYR A 44 -14.64 1.62 1.87
CA TYR A 44 -13.32 0.99 1.78
C TYR A 44 -12.96 0.33 3.10
N ASP A 45 -12.12 -0.71 3.03
CA ASP A 45 -11.50 -1.34 4.19
C ASP A 45 -9.98 -1.35 4.04
N ILE A 46 -9.26 -1.12 5.15
CA ILE A 46 -7.81 -1.00 5.19
C ILE A 46 -7.27 -2.19 5.99
N ILE A 47 -6.51 -3.05 5.32
CA ILE A 47 -6.02 -4.30 5.88
C ILE A 47 -4.49 -4.26 5.86
N HIS A 48 -3.85 -4.36 7.02
CA HIS A 48 -2.38 -4.38 7.17
C HIS A 48 -1.70 -5.66 6.62
N ASP A 49 -2.46 -6.51 5.95
CA ASP A 49 -2.07 -7.85 5.54
C ASP A 49 -2.70 -8.16 4.17
N SER A 50 -2.45 -9.35 3.64
CA SER A 50 -3.07 -9.82 2.41
C SER A 50 -4.58 -9.94 2.55
N VAL A 51 -5.28 -9.61 1.45
CA VAL A 51 -6.71 -9.83 1.32
C VAL A 51 -6.95 -11.31 1.04
N THR A 52 -7.57 -12.00 2.00
CA THR A 52 -8.02 -13.37 1.82
C THR A 52 -9.48 -13.40 1.35
N PHE A 53 -9.91 -14.52 0.79
CA PHE A 53 -11.29 -14.73 0.38
C PHE A 53 -12.28 -14.43 1.51
N ASN A 54 -12.01 -14.91 2.72
CA ASN A 54 -12.88 -14.65 3.88
C ASN A 54 -13.00 -13.16 4.21
N LYS A 55 -11.88 -12.42 4.19
CA LYS A 55 -11.88 -10.96 4.40
C LYS A 55 -12.70 -10.26 3.31
N SER A 56 -12.60 -10.70 2.06
CA SER A 56 -13.39 -10.13 0.96
C SER A 56 -14.90 -10.37 1.12
N ILE A 57 -15.31 -11.56 1.57
CA ILE A 57 -16.73 -11.89 1.79
C ILE A 57 -17.28 -11.11 3.00
N GLN A 58 -16.48 -10.97 4.06
CA GLN A 58 -16.83 -10.16 5.21
C GLN A 58 -17.03 -8.70 4.80
N PHE A 59 -16.10 -8.15 4.00
CA PHE A 59 -16.22 -6.81 3.44
C PHE A 59 -17.53 -6.63 2.64
N LEU A 60 -17.87 -7.60 1.78
CA LEU A 60 -19.13 -7.55 1.04
C LEU A 60 -20.35 -7.51 1.98
N LYS A 61 -20.39 -8.38 2.99
CA LYS A 61 -21.54 -8.50 3.90
C LYS A 61 -21.71 -7.29 4.80
N GLU A 62 -20.63 -6.79 5.37
CA GLU A 62 -20.67 -5.74 6.39
C GLU A 62 -20.72 -4.34 5.76
N HIS A 63 -20.01 -4.13 4.65
CA HIS A 63 -19.84 -2.81 4.07
C HIS A 63 -20.57 -2.59 2.75
N LEU A 64 -20.65 -3.59 1.86
CA LEU A 64 -21.15 -3.37 0.50
C LEU A 64 -22.66 -3.64 0.38
N ILE A 65 -23.16 -4.74 0.94
CA ILE A 65 -24.56 -5.16 0.76
C ILE A 65 -25.54 -4.13 1.34
N SER A 66 -25.20 -3.50 2.46
CA SER A 66 -26.02 -2.44 3.09
C SER A 66 -26.20 -1.20 2.21
N LEU A 67 -25.29 -0.98 1.26
CA LEU A 67 -25.29 0.16 0.33
C LEU A 67 -25.95 -0.19 -1.02
N THR A 68 -26.24 -1.46 -1.26
CA THR A 68 -26.90 -1.93 -2.47
C THR A 68 -28.40 -2.09 -2.27
N ASN A 69 -29.16 -1.98 -3.37
CA ASN A 69 -30.59 -2.21 -3.32
C ASN A 69 -30.90 -3.68 -2.99
N PRO A 70 -31.88 -3.96 -2.11
CA PRO A 70 -32.27 -5.33 -1.77
C PRO A 70 -32.85 -6.04 -3.00
N TYR A 71 -32.55 -7.35 -3.12
CA TYR A 71 -33.09 -8.21 -4.17
C TYR A 71 -34.18 -9.15 -3.59
N PRO A 72 -35.28 -9.43 -4.33
CA PRO A 72 -35.68 -8.79 -5.57
C PRO A 72 -36.15 -7.36 -5.32
N GLY A 73 -35.87 -6.46 -6.27
CA GLY A 73 -36.39 -5.09 -6.19
C GLY A 73 -37.92 -5.06 -6.23
N PRO A 74 -38.56 -3.93 -5.87
CA PRO A 74 -40.00 -3.75 -6.04
C PRO A 74 -40.46 -4.03 -7.48
#